data_AF-A0A2K3P9G8-F1
#
_entry.id   AF-A0A2K3P9G8-F1
#
_cell.length_a   1.000
_cell.length_b   1.000
_cell.length_c   1.000
_cell.angle_alpha   90.00
_cell.angle_beta   90.00
_cell.angle_gamma   90.00
#
_symmetry.space_group_name_H-M   'P 1'
#
loop_
_entity.id
_entity.type
_entity.pdbx_description
1 polymer ?
#
loop_
_entity_poly.entity_id
_entity_poly.type
_entity_poly.pdbx_seq_one_letter_code
_entity_poly.pdbx_strand_id
1 'polypeptide(L)'
;MERKLTSKGIEKPLEPPKNGLLVPDLVPVAYEVFDAWKLLIKGLSELLHVIPVYGCSECSEVHVAPTGHCILDCEGRTSSTRHSSHAWVKGTVNDIIVPIESYHLFDPFGRRVMHDTRFEYDRIPAVVELCIQAGVDIPEFPSRRRSNPIRMFGKKVIDKGGNLEEPESLHVAKSSAILDFDTYRACERFPPPPLSDIPKIAQETIDAYQIVKKGVRKLMKKYTVKACGYCSEVHVGPWGHNAKLCGSFKHQWRDGKHGWQDATIDEVLPPNYVWHVRDINGPPIQSKLKRYYGKAPAVVEVCVQAGASIPVEYKPMMRLDIVIPDTDEAAMIA
;
A
#
# COMPACT_ATOMS: atom_id res chain seq x y z
N MET A 1 14.12 10.13 -30.75
CA MET A 1 13.13 11.09 -31.25
C MET A 1 13.05 12.35 -30.39
N GLU A 2 12.96 12.24 -29.05
CA GLU A 2 12.93 13.39 -28.11
C GLU A 2 14.06 14.39 -28.29
N ARG A 3 15.33 13.93 -28.30
CA ARG A 3 16.50 14.81 -28.46
C ARG A 3 16.45 15.68 -29.74
N LYS A 4 15.87 15.18 -30.84
CA LYS A 4 15.74 15.87 -32.13
C LYS A 4 14.63 16.94 -32.15
N LEU A 5 13.63 16.84 -31.29
CA LEU A 5 12.54 17.83 -31.16
C LEU A 5 12.97 18.99 -30.25
N THR A 6 13.65 18.68 -29.15
CA THR A 6 14.26 19.70 -28.26
C THR A 6 15.33 20.53 -28.97
N SER A 7 16.13 19.95 -29.87
CA SER A 7 17.12 20.69 -30.66
C SER A 7 16.49 21.60 -31.73
N LYS A 8 15.19 21.45 -32.00
CA LYS A 8 14.43 22.22 -33.00
C LYS A 8 13.46 23.25 -32.39
N GLY A 9 13.43 23.42 -31.08
CA GLY A 9 12.55 24.41 -30.44
C GLY A 9 11.07 24.06 -30.43
N ILE A 10 10.68 22.80 -30.71
CA ILE A 10 9.27 22.40 -30.86
C ILE A 10 8.72 21.83 -29.54
N GLU A 11 7.66 22.45 -29.02
CA GLU A 11 6.87 21.93 -27.90
C GLU A 11 6.12 20.66 -28.33
N LYS A 12 6.16 19.62 -27.49
CA LYS A 12 5.38 18.40 -27.73
C LYS A 12 4.01 18.55 -27.08
N PRO A 13 2.90 18.34 -27.80
CA PRO A 13 1.58 18.20 -27.19
C PRO A 13 1.61 17.04 -26.21
N LEU A 14 1.23 17.31 -24.97
CA LEU A 14 1.12 16.30 -23.93
C LEU A 14 -0.34 15.91 -23.76
N GLU A 15 -0.58 14.61 -23.63
CA GLU A 15 -1.90 14.08 -23.31
C GLU A 15 -2.15 14.11 -21.80
N PRO A 16 -3.42 14.24 -21.35
CA PRO A 16 -3.76 14.02 -19.95
C PRO A 16 -3.33 12.63 -19.44
N PRO A 17 -2.81 12.51 -18.21
CA PRO A 17 -2.61 13.57 -17.21
C PRO A 17 -1.23 14.25 -17.28
N LYS A 18 -0.40 13.92 -18.28
CA LYS A 18 0.97 14.45 -18.41
C LYS A 18 1.00 15.95 -18.71
N ASN A 19 -0.10 16.50 -19.20
CA ASN A 19 -0.31 17.93 -19.38
C ASN A 19 -0.95 18.63 -18.16
N GLY A 20 -1.16 17.91 -17.06
CA GLY A 20 -1.78 18.43 -15.83
C GLY A 20 -3.29 18.53 -15.84
N LEU A 21 -3.97 18.18 -16.94
CA LEU A 21 -5.43 18.01 -16.96
C LEU A 21 -5.78 16.64 -16.37
N LEU A 22 -6.98 16.53 -15.78
CA LEU A 22 -7.51 15.23 -15.37
C LEU A 22 -7.86 14.38 -16.59
N VAL A 23 -7.92 13.06 -16.37
CA VAL A 23 -8.50 12.11 -17.32
C VAL A 23 -9.94 11.83 -16.89
N PRO A 24 -10.98 12.39 -17.55
CA PRO A 24 -12.37 12.31 -17.06
C PRO A 24 -12.85 10.88 -16.79
N ASP A 25 -12.52 9.95 -17.68
CA ASP A 25 -12.90 8.52 -17.56
C ASP A 25 -12.27 7.81 -16.34
N LEU A 26 -11.22 8.39 -15.74
CA LEU A 26 -10.56 7.85 -14.56
C LEU A 26 -11.01 8.53 -13.26
N VAL A 27 -11.75 9.63 -13.31
CA VAL A 27 -12.26 10.29 -12.10
C VAL A 27 -13.21 9.36 -11.33
N PRO A 28 -14.22 8.70 -11.94
CA PRO A 28 -15.08 7.76 -11.22
C PRO A 28 -14.30 6.57 -10.62
N VAL A 29 -13.26 6.11 -11.31
CA VAL A 29 -12.37 5.04 -10.83
C VAL A 29 -11.62 5.49 -9.58
N ALA A 30 -11.17 6.74 -9.54
CA ALA A 30 -10.46 7.28 -8.39
C ALA A 30 -11.37 7.36 -7.15
N TYR A 31 -12.62 7.79 -7.32
CA TYR A 31 -13.61 7.79 -6.24
C TYR A 31 -13.94 6.36 -5.77
N GLU A 32 -14.14 5.42 -6.69
CA GLU A 32 -14.38 4.01 -6.37
C GLU A 32 -13.22 3.41 -5.56
N VAL A 33 -11.97 3.69 -5.95
CA VAL A 33 -10.78 3.24 -5.21
C VAL A 33 -10.73 3.87 -3.82
N PHE A 34 -10.99 5.16 -3.70
CA PHE A 34 -10.94 5.87 -2.43
C PHE A 34 -12.01 5.36 -1.44
N ASP A 35 -13.23 5.11 -1.92
CA ASP A 35 -14.30 4.55 -1.09
C ASP A 35 -14.00 3.10 -0.69
N ALA A 36 -13.54 2.27 -1.62
CA ALA A 36 -13.11 0.91 -1.32
C ALA A 36 -11.93 0.87 -0.33
N TRP A 37 -11.00 1.84 -0.40
CA TRP A 37 -9.89 1.95 0.53
C TRP A 37 -10.37 2.18 1.98
N LYS A 38 -11.34 3.09 2.18
CA LYS A 38 -11.96 3.32 3.50
C LYS A 38 -12.68 2.06 4.02
N LEU A 39 -13.46 1.40 3.15
CA LEU A 39 -14.15 0.16 3.50
C LEU A 39 -13.19 -0.97 3.88
N LEU A 40 -12.08 -1.11 3.15
CA LEU A 40 -11.03 -2.07 3.43
C LEU A 40 -10.42 -1.85 4.83
N ILE A 41 -10.07 -0.62 5.17
CA ILE A 41 -9.50 -0.27 6.48
C ILE A 41 -10.51 -0.54 7.59
N LYS A 42 -11.75 -0.09 7.42
CA LYS A 42 -12.83 -0.33 8.37
C LYS A 42 -13.02 -1.82 8.63
N GLY A 43 -13.21 -2.59 7.55
CA GLY A 43 -13.49 -4.02 7.63
C GLY A 43 -12.36 -4.79 8.28
N LEU A 44 -11.10 -4.52 7.93
CA LEU A 44 -9.96 -5.12 8.63
C LEU A 44 -9.92 -4.74 10.11
N SER A 45 -10.20 -3.49 10.44
CA SER A 45 -10.21 -3.03 11.84
C SER A 45 -11.24 -3.78 12.67
N GLU A 46 -12.44 -4.02 12.11
CA GLU A 46 -13.52 -4.79 12.72
C GLU A 46 -13.14 -6.28 12.85
N LEU A 47 -12.60 -6.89 11.78
CA LEU A 47 -12.22 -8.30 11.76
C LEU A 47 -11.07 -8.62 12.73
N LEU A 48 -10.10 -7.73 12.91
CA LEU A 48 -8.96 -7.94 13.81
C LEU A 48 -9.34 -7.96 15.30
N HIS A 49 -10.59 -7.61 15.66
CA HIS A 49 -11.11 -7.82 17.02
C HIS A 49 -11.46 -9.27 17.30
N VAL A 50 -11.75 -10.07 16.26
CA VAL A 50 -12.27 -11.44 16.40
C VAL A 50 -11.37 -12.48 15.73
N ILE A 51 -10.61 -12.10 14.69
CA ILE A 51 -9.64 -12.95 14.02
C ILE A 51 -8.25 -12.70 14.63
N PRO A 52 -7.62 -13.70 15.26
CA PRO A 52 -6.30 -13.53 15.83
C PRO A 52 -5.25 -13.34 14.73
N VAL A 53 -4.53 -12.22 14.82
CA VAL A 53 -3.40 -11.87 13.96
C VAL A 53 -2.19 -11.62 14.84
N TYR A 54 -1.05 -12.17 14.45
CA TYR A 54 0.24 -11.97 15.09
C TYR A 54 1.23 -11.36 14.11
N GLY A 55 1.87 -10.26 14.51
CA GLY A 55 3.06 -9.73 13.85
C GLY A 55 4.31 -10.13 14.62
N CYS A 56 5.42 -10.40 13.95
CA CYS A 56 6.71 -10.53 14.61
C CYS A 56 7.25 -9.15 14.97
N SER A 57 7.63 -8.95 16.23
CA SER A 57 8.18 -7.65 16.70
C SER A 57 9.56 -7.30 16.12
N GLU A 58 10.19 -8.23 15.39
CA GLU A 58 11.61 -8.13 15.01
C GLU A 58 11.87 -8.32 13.52
N CYS A 59 10.91 -8.84 12.76
CA CYS A 59 10.93 -8.93 11.30
C CYS A 59 9.52 -8.70 10.74
N SER A 60 9.36 -8.72 9.42
CA SER A 60 8.08 -8.43 8.77
C SER A 60 7.11 -9.62 8.68
N GLU A 61 7.38 -10.73 9.37
CA GLU A 61 6.53 -11.92 9.30
C GLU A 61 5.21 -11.70 10.05
N VAL A 62 4.12 -12.19 9.46
CA VAL A 62 2.77 -12.07 9.98
C VAL A 62 2.08 -13.43 9.91
N HIS A 63 1.25 -13.72 10.90
CA HIS A 63 0.51 -14.97 10.95
C HIS A 63 -0.93 -14.72 11.38
N VAL A 64 -1.87 -15.36 10.69
CA VAL A 64 -3.31 -15.29 10.98
C VAL A 64 -3.72 -16.69 11.43
N ALA A 65 -3.88 -16.87 12.74
CA ALA A 65 -4.24 -18.13 13.38
C ALA A 65 -4.39 -17.91 14.88
N PRO A 66 -5.02 -18.82 15.65
CA PRO A 66 -5.11 -18.71 17.12
C PRO A 66 -3.76 -18.63 17.82
N THR A 67 -2.71 -19.26 17.27
CA THR A 67 -1.35 -19.25 17.82
C THR A 67 -0.32 -19.02 16.72
N GLY A 68 0.81 -18.40 17.05
CA GLY A 68 1.93 -18.19 16.13
C GLY A 68 2.51 -19.50 15.57
N HIS A 69 3.02 -19.47 14.33
CA HIS A 69 3.59 -20.67 13.72
C HIS A 69 4.98 -21.04 14.26
N CYS A 70 5.37 -22.30 14.08
CA CYS A 70 6.63 -22.87 14.56
C CYS A 70 7.74 -22.93 13.48
N ILE A 71 7.62 -22.16 12.39
CA ILE A 71 8.69 -22.05 11.38
C ILE A 71 9.84 -21.20 11.93
N LEU A 72 11.06 -21.71 11.80
CA LEU A 72 12.29 -21.12 12.36
C LEU A 72 13.05 -20.31 11.28
N ASP A 73 12.46 -19.21 10.82
CA ASP A 73 13.00 -18.35 9.77
C ASP A 73 12.94 -16.85 10.10
N CYS A 74 12.90 -16.50 11.39
CA CYS A 74 12.97 -15.11 11.81
C CYS A 74 14.30 -14.46 11.38
N GLU A 75 14.23 -13.40 10.59
CA GLU A 75 15.38 -12.58 10.16
C GLU A 75 15.65 -11.39 11.10
N GLY A 76 14.98 -11.36 12.25
CA GLY A 76 15.12 -10.28 13.22
C GLY A 76 16.51 -10.22 13.87
N ARG A 77 16.85 -9.08 14.46
CA ARG A 77 18.20 -8.81 14.99
C ARG A 77 18.64 -9.79 16.06
N THR A 78 17.71 -10.26 16.87
CA THR A 78 17.92 -11.20 17.98
C THR A 78 17.64 -12.65 17.60
N SER A 79 17.43 -12.97 16.32
CA SER A 79 17.05 -14.31 15.83
C SER A 79 18.03 -15.39 16.28
N SER A 80 19.34 -15.11 16.30
CA SER A 80 20.37 -16.05 16.76
C SER A 80 20.14 -16.52 18.20
N THR A 81 19.72 -15.63 19.10
CA THR A 81 19.42 -15.96 20.50
C THR A 81 18.10 -16.71 20.69
N ARG A 82 17.17 -16.57 19.72
CA ARG A 82 15.86 -17.24 19.73
C ARG A 82 15.82 -18.47 18.81
N HIS A 83 16.97 -18.93 18.32
CA HIS A 83 17.07 -20.03 17.36
C HIS A 83 16.14 -19.83 16.14
N SER A 84 16.15 -18.62 15.58
CA SER A 84 15.30 -18.18 14.46
C SER A 84 13.79 -18.22 14.73
N SER A 85 13.38 -18.32 16.00
CA SER A 85 11.97 -18.23 16.39
C SER A 85 11.47 -16.78 16.33
N HIS A 86 10.24 -16.62 15.86
CA HIS A 86 9.55 -15.33 15.80
C HIS A 86 9.11 -14.87 17.19
N ALA A 87 9.18 -13.56 17.44
CA ALA A 87 8.68 -12.94 18.66
C ALA A 87 7.31 -12.33 18.41
N TRP A 88 6.29 -13.17 18.50
CA TRP A 88 4.91 -12.84 18.21
C TRP A 88 4.33 -11.82 19.19
N VAL A 89 3.72 -10.78 18.63
CA VAL A 89 2.90 -9.79 19.34
C VAL A 89 1.56 -9.67 18.63
N LYS A 90 0.57 -9.06 19.29
CA LYS A 90 -0.73 -8.78 18.65
C LYS A 90 -0.51 -7.93 17.40
N GLY A 91 -0.94 -8.43 16.25
CA GLY A 91 -0.86 -7.73 14.97
C GLY A 91 -1.87 -6.58 14.87
N THR A 92 -1.60 -5.71 13.92
CA THR A 92 -2.35 -4.48 13.63
C THR A 92 -2.75 -4.45 12.17
N VAL A 93 -3.59 -3.48 11.78
CA VAL A 93 -3.95 -3.26 10.37
C VAL A 93 -2.70 -2.98 9.51
N ASN A 94 -1.67 -2.34 10.07
CA ASN A 94 -0.41 -2.05 9.37
C ASN A 94 0.41 -3.31 9.07
N ASP A 95 0.23 -4.38 9.86
CA ASP A 95 0.85 -5.68 9.59
C ASP A 95 0.14 -6.40 8.45
N ILE A 96 -1.17 -6.19 8.29
CA ILE A 96 -1.99 -6.81 7.23
C ILE A 96 -1.86 -6.05 5.91
N ILE A 97 -1.99 -4.72 5.95
CA ILE A 97 -1.78 -3.81 4.82
C ILE A 97 -0.57 -2.95 5.16
N VAL A 98 0.54 -3.19 4.47
CA VAL A 98 1.76 -2.42 4.69
C VAL A 98 1.51 -0.98 4.22
N PRO A 99 1.58 0.01 5.13
CA PRO A 99 1.27 1.39 4.79
C PRO A 99 2.40 1.97 3.94
N ILE A 100 2.05 2.44 2.74
CA ILE A 100 2.94 3.18 1.86
C ILE A 100 2.42 4.61 1.80
N GLU A 101 3.28 5.55 2.16
CA GLU A 101 2.97 6.98 2.15
C GLU A 101 3.59 7.68 0.94
N SER A 102 3.00 8.81 0.57
CA SER A 102 3.55 9.79 -0.36
C SER A 102 3.39 11.18 0.26
N TYR A 103 4.25 12.11 -0.14
CA TYR A 103 3.95 13.52 0.08
C TYR A 103 2.68 13.91 -0.68
N HIS A 104 1.81 14.66 -0.02
CA HIS A 104 0.70 15.33 -0.70
C HIS A 104 1.24 16.51 -1.52
N LEU A 105 0.76 16.67 -2.76
CA LEU A 105 1.16 17.75 -3.64
C LEU A 105 -0.06 18.54 -4.12
N PHE A 106 -0.13 19.83 -3.77
CA PHE A 106 -1.13 20.71 -4.35
C PHE A 106 -1.01 20.76 -5.88
N ASP A 107 0.21 20.81 -6.41
CA ASP A 107 0.47 20.78 -7.86
C ASP A 107 1.62 19.81 -8.15
N PRO A 108 1.38 18.65 -8.81
CA PRO A 108 2.44 17.69 -9.14
C PRO A 108 3.45 18.25 -10.17
N PHE A 109 3.11 19.35 -10.84
CA PHE A 109 3.98 20.12 -11.73
C PHE A 109 4.52 21.41 -11.06
N GLY A 110 4.26 21.54 -9.75
CA GLY A 110 4.56 22.65 -8.87
C GLY A 110 6.03 22.71 -8.43
N ARG A 111 6.24 23.08 -7.16
CA ARG A 111 7.57 23.02 -6.54
C ARG A 111 7.85 21.58 -6.14
N ARG A 112 9.10 21.13 -6.28
CA ARG A 112 9.50 19.81 -5.78
C ARG A 112 9.79 19.91 -4.29
N VAL A 113 9.30 18.95 -3.51
CA VAL A 113 9.60 18.84 -2.08
C VAL A 113 11.12 18.69 -1.90
N MET A 114 11.73 19.67 -1.24
CA MET A 114 13.16 19.67 -0.92
C MET A 114 13.40 19.03 0.45
N HIS A 115 14.66 18.71 0.77
CA HIS A 115 14.97 18.14 2.07
C HIS A 115 14.58 19.08 3.21
N ASP A 116 14.92 20.37 3.10
CA ASP A 116 14.75 21.33 4.19
C ASP A 116 13.28 21.72 4.39
N THR A 117 12.49 21.74 3.31
CA THR A 117 11.07 22.07 3.33
C THR A 117 10.17 20.85 3.52
N ARG A 118 10.73 19.64 3.74
CA ARG A 118 9.95 18.39 3.72
C ARG A 118 8.88 18.30 4.80
N PHE A 119 9.04 19.05 5.89
CA PHE A 119 8.11 19.09 7.01
C PHE A 119 6.94 20.05 6.80
N GLU A 120 6.98 20.84 5.71
CA GLU A 120 5.89 21.72 5.29
C GLU A 120 4.82 20.94 4.50
N TYR A 121 5.10 19.68 4.14
CA TYR A 121 4.21 18.84 3.34
C TYR A 121 3.68 17.68 4.18
N ASP A 122 2.38 17.44 4.05
CA ASP A 122 1.74 16.28 4.66
C ASP A 122 2.16 14.98 3.99
N ARG A 123 2.17 13.91 4.79
CA ARG A 123 2.39 12.53 4.37
C ARG A 123 1.07 11.81 4.48
N ILE A 124 0.58 11.29 3.37
CA ILE A 124 -0.69 10.56 3.30
C ILE A 124 -0.50 9.23 2.56
N PRO A 125 -1.41 8.25 2.71
CA PRO A 125 -1.30 6.99 1.98
C PRO A 125 -1.17 7.22 0.47
N ALA A 126 -0.22 6.55 -0.19
CA ALA A 126 0.07 6.73 -1.61
C ALA A 126 -1.13 6.39 -2.50
N VAL A 127 -1.98 5.44 -2.08
CA VAL A 127 -3.26 5.13 -2.73
C VAL A 127 -4.20 6.36 -2.70
N VAL A 128 -4.26 7.07 -1.57
CA VAL A 128 -5.10 8.26 -1.41
C VAL A 128 -4.56 9.41 -2.24
N GLU A 129 -3.26 9.69 -2.17
CA GLU A 129 -2.63 10.72 -3.02
C GLU A 129 -2.85 10.43 -4.51
N LEU A 130 -2.74 9.17 -4.94
CA LEU A 130 -3.02 8.78 -6.33
C LEU A 130 -4.47 9.08 -6.72
N CYS A 131 -5.43 8.85 -5.82
CA CYS A 131 -6.83 9.18 -6.05
C CYS A 131 -7.05 10.71 -6.13
N ILE A 132 -6.39 11.48 -5.26
CA ILE A 132 -6.45 12.95 -5.29
C ILE A 132 -5.94 13.49 -6.61
N GLN A 133 -4.76 13.04 -7.05
CA GLN A 133 -4.19 13.45 -8.34
C GLN A 133 -5.04 12.97 -9.52
N ALA A 134 -5.83 11.93 -9.34
CA ALA A 134 -6.77 11.42 -10.34
C ALA A 134 -8.15 12.10 -10.35
N GLY A 135 -8.42 12.99 -9.40
CA GLY A 135 -9.63 13.82 -9.39
C GLY A 135 -10.54 13.67 -8.16
N VAL A 136 -10.14 12.90 -7.14
CA VAL A 136 -10.84 12.90 -5.85
C VAL A 136 -10.55 14.19 -5.10
N ASP A 137 -11.60 14.88 -4.68
CA ASP A 137 -11.47 16.11 -3.90
C ASP A 137 -11.60 15.80 -2.41
N ILE A 138 -10.56 16.13 -1.65
CA ILE A 138 -10.54 16.04 -0.19
C ILE A 138 -10.25 17.45 0.33
N PRO A 139 -11.18 18.10 1.06
CA PRO A 139 -11.02 19.49 1.49
C PRO A 139 -9.70 19.75 2.25
N GLU A 140 -9.27 18.78 3.06
CA GLU A 140 -8.05 18.87 3.86
C GLU A 140 -6.76 18.65 3.06
N PHE A 141 -6.87 18.07 1.86
CA PHE A 141 -5.74 17.79 0.95
C PHE A 141 -6.05 18.35 -0.45
N PRO A 142 -6.11 19.69 -0.59
CA PRO A 142 -6.51 20.33 -1.84
C PRO A 142 -5.50 20.07 -2.95
N SER A 143 -5.98 19.95 -4.18
CA SER A 143 -5.12 19.80 -5.35
C SER A 143 -5.59 20.71 -6.50
N ARG A 144 -4.63 21.28 -7.21
CA ARG A 144 -4.83 22.19 -8.33
C ARG A 144 -5.50 21.47 -9.50
N ARG A 145 -6.77 21.78 -9.74
CA ARG A 145 -7.52 21.37 -10.93
C ARG A 145 -7.28 22.34 -12.08
N ARG A 146 -6.79 21.84 -13.22
CA ARG A 146 -6.45 22.67 -14.38
C ARG A 146 -7.56 22.63 -15.42
N SER A 147 -7.86 23.79 -16.00
CA SER A 147 -8.64 23.91 -17.25
C SER A 147 -7.74 24.05 -18.47
N ASN A 148 -6.55 24.63 -18.29
CA ASN A 148 -5.55 24.82 -19.34
C ASN A 148 -4.34 23.90 -19.11
N PRO A 149 -3.82 23.22 -20.15
CA PRO A 149 -2.69 22.32 -20.03
C PRO A 149 -1.40 23.08 -19.70
N ILE A 150 -0.48 22.43 -18.99
CA ILE A 150 0.89 22.92 -18.83
C ILE A 150 1.61 22.87 -20.19
N ARG A 151 2.58 23.76 -20.36
CA ARG A 151 3.50 23.73 -21.51
C ARG A 151 4.87 23.26 -21.06
N MET A 152 5.38 22.23 -21.72
CA MET A 152 6.69 21.66 -21.44
C MET A 152 7.63 21.75 -22.64
N PHE A 153 8.90 21.94 -22.34
CA PHE A 153 10.00 21.81 -23.29
C PHE A 153 10.99 20.78 -22.79
N GLY A 154 11.00 19.61 -23.45
CA GLY A 154 11.68 18.43 -22.92
C GLY A 154 11.10 18.04 -21.57
N LYS A 155 11.91 18.12 -20.50
CA LYS A 155 11.50 17.83 -19.11
C LYS A 155 11.26 19.08 -18.25
N LYS A 156 11.37 20.27 -18.84
CA LYS A 156 11.21 21.55 -18.12
C LYS A 156 9.81 22.11 -18.37
N VAL A 157 9.09 22.44 -17.30
CA VAL A 157 7.83 23.18 -17.38
C VAL A 157 8.15 24.64 -17.70
N ILE A 158 7.63 25.15 -18.81
CA ILE A 158 7.79 26.57 -19.21
C ILE A 158 6.63 27.39 -18.64
N ASP A 159 5.41 26.87 -18.76
CA ASP A 159 4.21 27.54 -18.31
C ASP A 159 3.35 26.57 -17.50
N LYS A 160 2.95 27.03 -16.31
CA LYS A 160 2.08 26.32 -15.38
C LYS A 160 0.63 26.75 -15.53
N GLY A 161 0.26 27.49 -16.57
CA GLY A 161 -1.11 27.99 -16.74
C GLY A 161 -1.50 28.97 -15.62
N GLY A 162 -0.59 29.89 -15.28
CA GLY A 162 -0.75 30.89 -14.22
C GLY A 162 -0.25 30.47 -12.84
N ASN A 163 -0.09 31.46 -11.96
CA ASN A 163 0.24 31.27 -10.54
C ASN A 163 -1.07 31.13 -9.76
N LEU A 164 -1.24 30.01 -9.06
CA LEU A 164 -2.22 29.88 -8.00
C LEU A 164 -1.44 29.81 -6.70
N GLU A 165 -1.84 30.62 -5.73
CA GLU A 165 -1.34 30.46 -4.37
C GLU A 165 -1.84 29.12 -3.86
N GLU A 166 -0.89 28.33 -3.37
CA GLU A 166 -1.20 27.10 -2.65
C GLU A 166 -1.97 27.51 -1.40
N PRO A 167 -3.16 26.93 -1.14
CA PRO A 167 -3.88 27.20 0.09
C PRO A 167 -2.92 27.00 1.27
N GLU A 168 -2.98 27.88 2.27
CA GLU A 168 -2.22 27.65 3.49
C GLU A 168 -2.52 26.23 3.98
N SER A 169 -1.46 25.47 4.24
CA SER A 169 -1.56 24.17 4.89
C SER A 169 -2.44 24.37 6.11
N LEU A 170 -3.63 23.79 6.09
CA LEU A 170 -4.36 23.57 7.32
C LEU A 170 -3.47 22.59 8.08
N HIS A 171 -2.59 23.07 8.95
CA HIS A 171 -1.86 22.19 9.86
C HIS A 171 -2.92 21.45 10.67
N VAL A 172 -3.30 20.26 10.21
CA VAL A 172 -4.62 19.75 10.53
C VAL A 172 -4.67 19.35 12.00
N ALA A 173 -5.42 20.11 12.78
CA ALA A 173 -6.06 19.56 13.96
C ALA A 173 -6.99 18.44 13.49
N LYS A 174 -6.49 17.19 13.57
CA LYS A 174 -7.08 15.94 13.07
C LYS A 174 -8.62 15.94 13.10
N SER A 175 -9.24 16.36 11.99
CA SER A 175 -10.68 16.19 11.74
C SER A 175 -10.99 14.69 11.70
N SER A 176 -12.19 14.29 12.13
CA SER A 176 -12.61 12.88 12.11
C SER A 176 -12.57 12.27 10.70
N ALA A 177 -12.78 13.07 9.64
CA ALA A 177 -12.78 12.62 8.25
C ALA A 177 -11.39 12.18 7.74
N ILE A 178 -10.31 12.73 8.29
CA ILE A 178 -8.93 12.34 7.90
C ILE A 178 -8.59 10.94 8.42
N LEU A 179 -9.21 10.52 9.51
CA LEU A 179 -8.90 9.24 10.13
C LEU A 179 -9.38 8.08 9.26
N ASP A 180 -10.49 8.20 8.52
CA ASP A 180 -11.17 7.07 7.88
C ASP A 180 -10.36 6.36 6.79
N PHE A 181 -9.38 7.04 6.18
CA PHE A 181 -8.48 6.46 5.16
C PHE A 181 -7.05 6.23 5.65
N ASP A 182 -6.75 6.53 6.91
CA ASP A 182 -5.50 6.18 7.58
C ASP A 182 -5.64 4.79 8.22
N THR A 183 -4.57 3.99 8.25
CA THR A 183 -4.54 2.69 8.94
C THR A 183 -4.09 2.84 10.40
N TYR A 184 -3.51 3.97 10.79
CA TYR A 184 -3.04 4.23 12.14
C TYR A 184 -4.19 4.15 13.17
N ARG A 185 -3.96 3.35 14.21
CA ARG A 185 -4.90 3.09 15.33
C ARG A 185 -6.33 2.78 14.85
N ALA A 186 -6.48 2.16 13.68
CA ALA A 186 -7.79 1.92 13.08
C ALA A 186 -8.68 1.02 13.94
N CYS A 187 -8.12 -0.01 14.59
CA CYS A 187 -8.84 -0.87 15.53
C CYS A 187 -9.39 -0.13 16.78
N GLU A 188 -8.86 1.05 17.11
CA GLU A 188 -9.38 1.85 18.23
C GLU A 188 -10.53 2.75 17.78
N ARG A 189 -10.63 3.03 16.47
CA ARG A 189 -11.65 3.87 15.86
C ARG A 189 -12.90 3.08 15.49
N PHE A 190 -12.74 1.81 15.11
CA PHE A 190 -13.84 0.93 14.74
C PHE A 190 -14.08 -0.11 15.85
N PRO A 191 -15.31 -0.18 16.41
CA PRO A 191 -15.61 -1.13 17.48
C PRO A 191 -15.67 -2.58 16.96
N PRO A 192 -15.63 -3.58 17.86
CA PRO A 192 -15.85 -4.97 17.48
C PRO A 192 -17.22 -5.16 16.80
N PRO A 193 -17.30 -5.92 15.69
CA PRO A 193 -18.56 -6.15 15.01
C PRO A 193 -19.42 -7.20 15.74
N PRO A 194 -20.75 -7.20 15.53
CA PRO A 194 -21.60 -8.32 15.94
C PRO A 194 -21.16 -9.63 15.27
N LEU A 195 -21.23 -10.74 16.00
CA LEU A 195 -20.79 -12.05 15.47
C LEU A 195 -21.55 -12.48 14.19
N SER A 196 -22.82 -12.08 14.07
CA SER A 196 -23.65 -12.35 12.88
C SER A 196 -23.13 -11.67 11.61
N ASP A 197 -22.41 -10.57 11.77
CA ASP A 197 -22.03 -9.70 10.65
C ASP A 197 -20.63 -10.04 10.14
N ILE A 198 -19.85 -10.84 10.89
CA ILE A 198 -18.46 -11.19 10.55
C ILE A 198 -18.33 -11.73 9.12
N PRO A 199 -19.11 -12.73 8.65
CA PRO A 199 -18.94 -13.25 7.29
C PRO A 199 -19.25 -12.21 6.21
N LYS A 200 -20.23 -11.34 6.46
CA LYS A 200 -20.61 -10.25 5.56
C LYS A 200 -19.49 -9.22 5.49
N ILE A 201 -18.98 -8.77 6.64
CA ILE A 201 -17.86 -7.82 6.73
C ILE A 201 -16.63 -8.41 6.03
N ALA A 202 -16.35 -9.69 6.24
CA ALA A 202 -15.25 -10.39 5.59
C ALA A 202 -15.37 -10.38 4.06
N GLN A 203 -16.56 -10.64 3.53
CA GLN A 203 -16.80 -10.61 2.09
C GLN A 203 -16.69 -9.19 1.53
N GLU A 204 -17.29 -8.19 2.19
CA GLU A 204 -17.18 -6.78 1.78
C GLU A 204 -15.72 -6.28 1.83
N THR A 205 -14.94 -6.73 2.82
CA THR A 205 -13.52 -6.37 2.99
C THR A 205 -12.66 -6.93 1.87
N ILE A 206 -12.83 -8.21 1.51
CA ILE A 206 -12.04 -8.81 0.42
C ILE A 206 -12.43 -8.25 -0.95
N ASP A 207 -13.72 -7.93 -1.16
CA ASP A 207 -14.20 -7.29 -2.38
C ASP A 207 -13.61 -5.88 -2.51
N ALA A 208 -13.59 -5.11 -1.41
CA ALA A 208 -12.95 -3.79 -1.35
C ALA A 208 -11.46 -3.87 -1.67
N TYR A 209 -10.73 -4.86 -1.12
CA TYR A 209 -9.32 -5.10 -1.46
C TYR A 209 -9.11 -5.36 -2.96
N GLN A 210 -9.97 -6.16 -3.59
CA GLN A 210 -9.89 -6.42 -5.02
C GLN A 210 -10.20 -5.18 -5.86
N ILE A 211 -11.17 -4.35 -5.45
CA ILE A 211 -11.51 -3.07 -6.10
C ILE A 211 -10.31 -2.13 -6.04
N VAL A 212 -9.70 -1.93 -4.86
CA VAL A 212 -8.49 -1.10 -4.70
C VAL A 212 -7.38 -1.61 -5.62
N LYS A 213 -7.05 -2.91 -5.58
CA LYS A 213 -5.98 -3.49 -6.39
C LYS A 213 -6.22 -3.33 -7.90
N LYS A 214 -7.46 -3.49 -8.37
CA LYS A 214 -7.82 -3.31 -9.79
C LYS A 214 -7.81 -1.84 -10.21
N GLY A 215 -8.38 -0.96 -9.38
CA GLY A 215 -8.48 0.46 -9.66
C GLY A 215 -7.13 1.17 -9.60
N VAL A 216 -6.28 0.90 -8.59
CA VAL A 216 -4.89 1.41 -8.54
C VAL A 216 -4.12 1.01 -9.80
N ARG A 217 -4.22 -0.26 -10.22
CA ARG A 217 -3.62 -0.71 -11.49
C ARG A 217 -4.14 0.08 -12.69
N LYS A 218 -5.43 0.39 -12.74
CA LYS A 218 -6.05 1.16 -13.83
C LYS A 218 -5.58 2.61 -13.83
N LEU A 219 -5.49 3.25 -12.66
CA LEU A 219 -4.98 4.63 -12.50
C LEU A 219 -3.51 4.73 -12.91
N MET A 220 -2.66 3.82 -12.43
CA MET A 220 -1.22 3.81 -12.71
C MET A 220 -0.86 3.56 -14.19
N LYS A 221 -1.80 3.10 -15.02
CA LYS A 221 -1.61 3.06 -16.48
C LYS A 221 -1.50 4.45 -17.12
N LYS A 222 -2.02 5.49 -16.46
CA LYS A 222 -2.07 6.87 -16.97
C LYS A 222 -1.36 7.85 -16.04
N TYR A 223 -1.64 7.79 -14.73
CA TYR A 223 -1.01 8.62 -13.72
C TYR A 223 0.37 8.04 -13.36
N THR A 224 1.38 8.92 -13.32
CA THR A 224 2.75 8.50 -13.01
C THR A 224 2.93 8.42 -11.51
N VAL A 225 3.46 7.29 -11.04
CA VAL A 225 3.92 7.11 -9.66
C VAL A 225 5.36 6.67 -9.73
N LYS A 226 6.19 7.23 -8.86
CA LYS A 226 7.61 6.90 -8.73
C LYS A 226 7.84 6.12 -7.44
N ALA A 227 8.70 5.13 -7.51
CA ALA A 227 9.21 4.42 -6.34
C ALA A 227 10.73 4.54 -6.30
N CYS A 228 11.30 4.50 -5.10
CA CYS A 228 12.74 4.38 -4.93
C CYS A 228 13.15 2.91 -5.11
N GLY A 229 14.11 2.63 -6.00
CA GLY A 229 14.63 1.27 -6.20
C GLY A 229 15.44 0.68 -5.03
N TYR A 230 15.51 1.37 -3.88
CA TYR A 230 16.32 0.96 -2.72
C TYR A 230 15.56 0.94 -1.40
N CYS A 231 14.45 1.68 -1.27
CA CYS A 231 13.66 1.78 -0.04
C CYS A 231 12.17 1.92 -0.40
N SER A 232 11.28 1.79 0.58
CA SER A 232 9.82 1.84 0.40
C SER A 232 9.24 3.24 0.09
N GLU A 233 10.07 4.19 -0.34
CA GLU A 233 9.63 5.55 -0.61
C GLU A 233 8.88 5.62 -1.95
N VAL A 234 7.69 6.22 -1.93
CA VAL A 234 6.83 6.41 -3.09
C VAL A 234 6.48 7.88 -3.25
N HIS A 235 6.33 8.30 -4.50
CA HIS A 235 5.91 9.64 -4.85
C HIS A 235 4.92 9.59 -6.01
N VAL A 236 3.71 10.09 -5.78
CA VAL A 236 2.72 10.26 -6.85
C VAL A 236 3.05 11.52 -7.62
N GLY A 237 3.37 11.37 -8.91
CA GLY A 237 3.80 12.47 -9.76
C GLY A 237 4.97 12.10 -10.69
N PRO A 238 5.33 12.99 -11.61
CA PRO A 238 6.24 12.68 -12.70
C PRO A 238 7.74 12.59 -12.33
N TRP A 239 8.20 13.22 -11.25
CA TRP A 239 9.64 13.45 -11.03
C TRP A 239 10.23 13.02 -9.69
N GLY A 240 9.43 12.49 -8.76
CA GLY A 240 9.91 12.21 -7.41
C GLY A 240 10.27 13.49 -6.64
N HIS A 241 10.42 13.39 -5.32
CA HIS A 241 10.91 14.50 -4.50
C HIS A 241 12.45 14.57 -4.46
N ASN A 242 12.95 15.67 -3.91
CA ASN A 242 14.38 15.93 -3.68
C ASN A 242 14.80 15.77 -2.20
N ALA A 243 13.88 15.41 -1.32
CA ALA A 243 14.23 15.13 0.07
C ALA A 243 15.24 13.96 0.16
N LYS A 244 16.24 14.13 1.03
CA LYS A 244 17.37 13.21 1.23
C LYS A 244 17.12 12.28 2.43
N LEU A 245 16.14 11.38 2.32
CA LEU A 245 15.76 10.46 3.41
C LEU A 245 15.88 8.97 3.06
N CYS A 246 16.53 8.63 1.93
CA CYS A 246 16.81 7.25 1.62
C CYS A 246 17.85 6.69 2.60
N GLY A 247 17.41 5.83 3.53
CA GLY A 247 18.29 5.18 4.53
C GLY A 247 18.90 3.85 4.09
N SER A 248 18.61 3.38 2.87
CA SER A 248 19.00 2.05 2.39
C SER A 248 20.53 1.88 2.26
N PHE A 249 20.98 0.64 2.06
CA PHE A 249 22.40 0.31 1.93
C PHE A 249 23.12 1.23 0.92
N LYS A 250 24.32 1.69 1.32
CA LYS A 250 25.16 2.65 0.58
C LYS A 250 24.53 4.02 0.32
N HIS A 251 23.51 4.45 1.08
CA HIS A 251 22.92 5.78 0.90
C HIS A 251 23.89 6.95 1.09
N GLN A 252 24.95 6.80 1.89
CA GLN A 252 25.97 7.84 2.08
C GLN A 252 26.66 8.24 0.77
N TRP A 253 26.89 7.27 -0.14
CA TRP A 253 27.44 7.50 -1.48
C TRP A 253 26.48 8.24 -2.41
N ARG A 254 25.19 8.27 -2.07
CA ARG A 254 24.12 8.98 -2.79
C ARG A 254 23.66 10.24 -2.07
N ASP A 255 24.31 10.65 -0.98
CA ASP A 255 23.90 11.81 -0.19
C ASP A 255 22.42 11.71 0.24
N GLY A 256 21.98 10.50 0.65
CA GLY A 256 20.61 10.22 1.08
C GLY A 256 19.53 10.33 -0.02
N LYS A 257 19.91 10.52 -1.29
CA LYS A 257 18.97 10.69 -2.41
C LYS A 257 18.32 9.37 -2.82
N HIS A 258 17.10 9.48 -3.33
CA HIS A 258 16.33 8.36 -3.86
C HIS A 258 16.73 8.03 -5.30
N GLY A 259 16.74 6.74 -5.62
CA GLY A 259 16.87 6.23 -6.98
C GLY A 259 15.50 6.03 -7.61
N TRP A 260 14.91 7.11 -8.12
CA TRP A 260 13.54 7.10 -8.65
C TRP A 260 13.41 6.26 -9.93
N GLN A 261 12.43 5.36 -9.93
CA GLN A 261 11.97 4.60 -11.09
C GLN A 261 10.45 4.66 -11.19
N ASP A 262 9.87 4.21 -12.30
CA ASP A 262 8.43 4.04 -12.39
C ASP A 262 7.99 2.95 -11.40
N ALA A 263 7.00 3.25 -10.57
CA ALA A 263 6.45 2.29 -9.61
C ALA A 263 5.61 1.24 -10.32
N THR A 264 5.68 0.00 -9.83
CA THR A 264 4.68 -1.02 -10.09
C THR A 264 3.61 -0.97 -9.00
N ILE A 265 2.54 -1.77 -9.15
CA ILE A 265 1.50 -1.85 -8.14
C ILE A 265 2.05 -2.32 -6.78
N ASP A 266 3.08 -3.15 -6.76
CA ASP A 266 3.60 -3.74 -5.53
C ASP A 266 4.42 -2.74 -4.71
N GLU A 267 4.91 -1.63 -5.28
CA GLU A 267 5.48 -0.55 -4.48
C GLU A 267 4.40 0.36 -3.87
N VAL A 268 3.22 0.47 -4.48
CA VAL A 268 2.11 1.32 -3.98
C VAL A 268 1.20 0.57 -3.02
N LEU A 269 0.98 -0.72 -3.28
CA LEU A 269 0.15 -1.64 -2.51
C LEU A 269 0.88 -2.99 -2.36
N PRO A 270 1.99 -3.03 -1.59
CA PRO A 270 2.78 -4.23 -1.38
C PRO A 270 1.95 -5.35 -0.76
N PRO A 271 1.97 -6.57 -1.34
CA PRO A 271 1.34 -7.72 -0.73
C PRO A 271 2.18 -8.21 0.46
N ASN A 272 1.56 -8.33 1.64
CA ASN A 272 2.15 -9.08 2.74
C ASN A 272 1.65 -10.53 2.69
N TYR A 273 2.54 -11.51 2.52
CA TYR A 273 2.16 -12.91 2.34
C TYR A 273 2.33 -13.73 3.61
N VAL A 274 1.24 -14.32 4.07
CA VAL A 274 1.21 -15.19 5.26
C VAL A 274 1.03 -16.65 4.84
N TRP A 275 1.42 -17.56 5.73
CA TRP A 275 1.12 -18.99 5.56
C TRP A 275 -0.38 -19.23 5.69
N HIS A 276 -0.94 -19.96 4.73
CA HIS A 276 -2.36 -20.32 4.73
C HIS A 276 -2.65 -21.41 5.75
N VAL A 277 -3.65 -21.18 6.61
CA VAL A 277 -4.09 -22.13 7.64
C VAL A 277 -5.41 -22.76 7.20
N ARG A 278 -5.37 -24.06 6.87
CA ARG A 278 -6.57 -24.77 6.39
C ARG A 278 -7.59 -25.08 7.47
N ASP A 279 -7.10 -25.48 8.63
CA ASP A 279 -7.91 -25.80 9.80
C ASP A 279 -7.38 -24.99 10.99
N ILE A 280 -8.18 -24.01 11.41
CA ILE A 280 -7.90 -23.14 12.56
C ILE A 280 -7.82 -23.95 13.86
N ASN A 281 -8.54 -25.07 13.94
CA ASN A 281 -8.52 -25.98 15.09
C ASN A 281 -7.49 -27.10 14.94
N GLY A 282 -6.79 -27.14 13.81
CA GLY A 282 -5.75 -28.11 13.52
C GLY A 282 -4.43 -27.83 14.25
N PRO A 283 -3.43 -28.69 14.07
CA PRO A 283 -2.11 -28.47 14.64
C PRO A 283 -1.47 -27.19 14.07
N PRO A 284 -0.69 -26.44 14.87
CA PRO A 284 0.03 -25.26 14.38
C PRO A 284 0.96 -25.60 13.21
N ILE A 285 1.18 -24.62 12.33
CA ILE A 285 2.10 -24.74 11.20
C ILE A 285 3.51 -25.09 11.68
N GLN A 286 4.06 -26.18 11.16
CA GLN A 286 5.36 -26.73 11.59
C GLN A 286 6.48 -26.48 10.57
N SER A 287 7.69 -26.22 11.04
CA SER A 287 8.86 -26.02 10.16
C SER A 287 9.14 -27.21 9.23
N LYS A 288 8.93 -28.45 9.69
CA LYS A 288 9.19 -29.67 8.90
C LYS A 288 8.25 -29.80 7.69
N LEU A 289 7.03 -29.28 7.82
CA LEU A 289 5.98 -29.36 6.81
C LEU A 289 5.90 -28.11 5.92
N LYS A 290 6.86 -27.18 6.04
CA LYS A 290 6.92 -25.93 5.25
C LYS A 290 6.66 -26.11 3.76
N ARG A 291 7.13 -27.23 3.18
CA ARG A 291 6.97 -27.55 1.75
C ARG A 291 5.54 -27.89 1.33
N TYR A 292 4.63 -28.20 2.27
CA TYR A 292 3.25 -28.58 2.01
C TYR A 292 2.28 -27.40 2.16
N TYR A 293 2.63 -26.40 2.97
CA TYR A 293 1.77 -25.23 3.18
C TYR A 293 1.78 -24.30 1.98
N GLY A 294 0.62 -23.67 1.75
CA GLY A 294 0.44 -22.56 0.82
C GLY A 294 0.65 -21.21 1.49
N LYS A 295 0.62 -20.15 0.68
CA LYS A 295 0.62 -18.77 1.14
C LYS A 295 -0.50 -17.97 0.49
N ALA A 296 -0.95 -16.94 1.17
CA ALA A 296 -1.91 -15.97 0.64
C ALA A 296 -1.57 -14.57 1.16
N PRO A 297 -2.04 -13.49 0.49
CA PRO A 297 -1.96 -12.16 1.08
C PRO A 297 -2.68 -12.14 2.44
N ALA A 298 -2.12 -11.43 3.43
CA ALA A 298 -2.64 -11.37 4.78
C ALA A 298 -4.11 -10.92 4.83
N VAL A 299 -4.47 -9.93 4.00
CA VAL A 299 -5.85 -9.46 3.84
C VAL A 299 -6.79 -10.60 3.44
N VAL A 300 -6.34 -11.44 2.49
CA VAL A 300 -7.13 -12.58 1.99
C VAL A 300 -7.27 -13.63 3.09
N GLU A 301 -6.19 -13.95 3.80
CA GLU A 301 -6.21 -14.93 4.88
C GLU A 301 -7.16 -14.49 6.02
N VAL A 302 -7.08 -13.24 6.47
CA VAL A 302 -7.99 -12.68 7.49
C VAL A 302 -9.45 -12.81 7.07
N CYS A 303 -9.77 -12.41 5.84
CA CYS A 303 -11.16 -12.46 5.36
C CYS A 303 -11.66 -13.91 5.19
N VAL A 304 -10.83 -14.81 4.68
CA VAL A 304 -11.21 -16.22 4.49
C VAL A 304 -11.43 -16.91 5.84
N GLN A 305 -10.56 -16.67 6.83
CA GLN A 305 -10.75 -17.18 8.18
C GLN A 305 -12.00 -16.60 8.87
N ALA A 306 -12.42 -15.40 8.48
CA ALA A 306 -13.67 -14.78 8.90
C ALA A 306 -14.91 -15.24 8.10
N GLY A 307 -14.76 -16.19 7.16
CA GLY A 307 -15.89 -16.77 6.41
C GLY A 307 -16.13 -16.17 5.02
N ALA A 308 -15.23 -15.34 4.49
CA ALA A 308 -15.29 -14.90 3.11
C ALA A 308 -14.98 -16.04 2.12
N SER A 309 -15.54 -15.94 0.91
CA SER A 309 -15.19 -16.88 -0.16
C SER A 309 -13.77 -16.66 -0.67
N ILE A 310 -13.02 -17.74 -0.89
CA ILE A 310 -11.65 -17.67 -1.42
C ILE A 310 -11.69 -17.19 -2.89
N PRO A 311 -11.07 -16.05 -3.23
CA PRO A 311 -11.00 -15.60 -4.61
C PRO A 311 -10.20 -16.58 -5.47
N VAL A 312 -10.68 -16.83 -6.69
CA VAL A 312 -10.14 -17.86 -7.61
C VAL A 312 -8.64 -17.68 -7.86
N GLU A 313 -8.18 -16.43 -7.96
CA GLU A 313 -6.77 -16.09 -8.19
C GLU A 313 -5.82 -16.53 -7.07
N TYR A 314 -6.31 -16.74 -5.83
CA TYR A 314 -5.48 -17.13 -4.68
C TYR A 314 -5.55 -18.61 -4.35
N LYS A 315 -6.55 -19.36 -4.86
CA LYS A 315 -6.68 -20.81 -4.61
C LYS A 315 -5.40 -21.61 -4.93
N PRO A 316 -4.68 -21.38 -6.04
CA PRO A 316 -3.43 -22.10 -6.32
C PRO A 316 -2.31 -21.74 -5.34
N MET A 317 -2.27 -20.51 -4.85
CA MET A 317 -1.24 -20.07 -3.90
C MET A 317 -1.44 -20.70 -2.52
N MET A 318 -2.70 -20.91 -2.12
CA MET A 318 -3.11 -21.59 -0.89
C MET A 318 -2.86 -23.10 -0.92
N ARG A 319 -2.52 -23.67 -2.09
CA ARG A 319 -2.21 -25.09 -2.29
C ARG A 319 -3.29 -26.02 -1.75
N LEU A 320 -4.56 -25.71 -1.99
CA LEU A 320 -5.70 -26.45 -1.42
C LEU A 320 -5.76 -27.94 -1.86
N ASP A 321 -5.04 -28.28 -2.92
CA ASP A 321 -4.93 -29.60 -3.56
C ASP A 321 -3.86 -30.52 -2.95
N ILE A 322 -2.97 -30.00 -2.09
CA ILE A 322 -1.89 -30.79 -1.49
C ILE A 322 -2.39 -31.46 -0.21
N VAL A 323 -2.21 -32.75 0.02
CA VAL A 323 -2.50 -33.35 1.34
C VAL A 323 -1.37 -32.99 2.32
N ILE A 324 -1.72 -32.47 3.49
CA ILE A 324 -0.75 -32.19 4.56
C ILE A 324 -0.60 -33.49 5.37
N PRO A 325 0.63 -34.02 5.52
CA PRO A 325 0.86 -35.22 6.32
C PRO A 325 0.34 -35.05 7.74
N ASP A 326 -0.30 -36.08 8.27
CA ASP A 326 -0.71 -36.10 9.68
C ASP A 326 0.51 -36.19 10.61
N THR A 327 0.29 -36.17 11.93
CA THR A 327 1.40 -36.15 12.90
C THR A 327 2.31 -37.37 12.82
N ASP A 328 1.75 -38.54 12.48
CA ASP A 328 2.49 -39.80 12.43
C ASP A 328 3.31 -39.87 11.13
N GLU A 329 2.73 -39.47 10.00
CA GLU A 329 3.41 -39.34 8.72
C GLU A 329 4.50 -38.25 8.76
N ALA A 330 4.23 -37.12 9.42
CA ALA A 330 5.17 -36.01 9.57
C ALA A 330 6.44 -36.42 10.33
N ALA A 331 6.34 -37.37 11.26
CA ALA A 331 7.49 -37.91 11.98
C ALA A 331 8.45 -38.70 11.06
N MET A 332 7.95 -39.25 9.95
CA MET A 332 8.72 -40.05 8.98
C MET A 332 9.39 -39.22 7.88
N ILE A 333 9.11 -37.91 7.77
CA ILE A 333 9.59 -37.02 6.71
C ILE A 333 10.89 -36.26 7.13
N ALA A 334 11.59 -36.74 8.16
CA ALA A 334 12.77 -36.10 8.77
C ALA A 334 14.00 -36.01 7.85
#